data_AF-A0A1Y2IAW9-F1
#
_entry.id   AF-A0A1Y2IAW9-F1
#
_cell.length_a   1.000
_cell.length_b   1.000
_cell.length_c   1.000
_cell.angle_alpha   90.00
_cell.angle_beta   90.00
_cell.angle_gamma   90.00
#
_symmetry.space_group_name_H-M   'P 1'
#
loop_
_entity.id
_entity.type
_entity.pdbx_description
1 polymer ?
#
loop_
_entity_poly.entity_id
_entity_poly.type
_entity_poly.pdbx_seq_one_letter_code
_entity_poly.pdbx_strand_id
1 'polypeptide(L)'
;TLRSLYPRAARAFLQRDVPLTHSLISSASSLLTPPASAHSLNDALVSQRRKWDILRITFETTLYASPPSAQNPDYLPSALRANLMLSAESFIASIHQRSLLLFTPADRPQAPSSAFLPSQILVTVVLSSLKLDCPTIARGIIEDWLAKYGQEGTPADPDGYGKVLELYCLHVLPRLQDWDYAEDFLKYERELPSNIREV
;
A
#
# COMPACT_ATOMS: atom_id res chain seq x y z
N THR A 1 5.91 21.14 -9.41
CA THR A 1 4.47 20.92 -9.23
C THR A 1 4.18 19.86 -8.16
N LEU A 2 4.55 18.58 -8.32
CA LEU A 2 4.30 17.55 -7.28
C LEU A 2 4.97 17.86 -5.93
N ARG A 3 6.24 18.29 -5.95
CA ARG A 3 6.99 18.66 -4.74
C ARG A 3 6.37 19.84 -3.97
N SER A 4 5.71 20.77 -4.65
CA SER A 4 5.05 21.93 -4.02
C SER A 4 3.64 21.60 -3.53
N LEU A 5 2.96 20.62 -4.12
CA LEU A 5 1.64 20.16 -3.69
C LEU A 5 1.72 19.35 -2.39
N TYR A 6 2.77 18.54 -2.21
CA TYR A 6 2.84 17.60 -1.09
C TYR A 6 2.78 18.28 0.30
N PRO A 7 3.57 19.33 0.61
CA PRO A 7 3.50 19.99 1.91
C PRO A 7 2.11 20.58 2.20
N ARG A 8 1.40 21.05 1.16
CA ARG A 8 0.03 21.55 1.29
C ARG A 8 -0.94 20.42 1.60
N ALA A 9 -0.82 19.28 0.91
CA ALA A 9 -1.67 18.12 1.13
C ALA A 9 -1.45 17.53 2.52
N ALA A 10 -0.20 17.38 2.95
CA ALA A 10 0.14 16.92 4.29
C ALA A 10 -0.39 17.87 5.38
N ARG A 11 -0.26 19.20 5.18
CA ARG A 11 -0.81 20.18 6.12
C ARG A 11 -2.32 20.12 6.20
N ALA A 12 -3.01 20.06 5.05
CA ALA A 12 -4.46 19.93 4.99
C ALA A 12 -4.94 18.66 5.71
N PHE A 13 -4.22 17.54 5.51
CA PHE A 13 -4.52 16.28 6.18
C PHE A 13 -4.40 16.39 7.70
N LEU A 14 -3.31 16.98 8.20
CA LEU A 14 -3.09 17.21 9.64
C LEU A 14 -4.16 18.14 10.24
N GLN A 15 -4.63 19.11 9.48
CA GLN A 15 -5.71 20.03 9.87
C GLN A 15 -7.11 19.42 9.74
N ARG A 16 -7.22 18.15 9.31
CA ARG A 16 -8.47 17.43 9.04
C ARG A 16 -9.35 18.10 7.97
N ASP A 17 -8.73 18.84 7.06
CA ASP A 17 -9.41 19.40 5.88
C ASP A 17 -9.52 18.33 4.79
N VAL A 18 -10.58 17.52 4.89
CA VAL A 18 -10.84 16.38 3.98
C VAL A 18 -11.01 16.81 2.53
N PRO A 19 -11.84 17.83 2.19
CA PRO A 19 -12.01 18.26 0.80
C PRO A 19 -10.71 18.75 0.15
N LEU A 20 -9.92 19.58 0.86
CA LEU A 20 -8.67 20.09 0.33
C LEU A 20 -7.63 18.99 0.18
N THR A 21 -7.51 18.09 1.16
CA THR A 21 -6.59 16.94 1.09
C THR A 21 -6.90 16.08 -0.13
N HIS A 22 -8.18 15.73 -0.32
CA HIS A 22 -8.61 14.94 -1.46
C HIS A 22 -8.37 15.65 -2.80
N SER A 23 -8.66 16.95 -2.89
CA SER A 23 -8.42 17.75 -4.09
C SER A 23 -6.93 17.79 -4.46
N LEU A 24 -6.05 17.96 -3.48
CA LEU A 24 -4.59 17.99 -3.70
C LEU A 24 -4.03 16.61 -4.08
N ILE A 25 -4.52 15.53 -3.44
CA ILE A 25 -4.17 14.16 -3.83
C ILE A 25 -4.65 13.88 -5.25
N SER A 26 -5.89 14.22 -5.59
CA SER A 26 -6.45 14.03 -6.94
C SER A 26 -5.65 14.78 -8.00
N SER A 27 -5.25 16.01 -7.70
CA SER A 27 -4.39 16.83 -8.56
C SER A 27 -2.98 16.27 -8.72
N ALA A 28 -2.45 15.61 -7.69
CA ALA A 28 -1.16 14.92 -7.79
C ALA A 28 -1.27 13.62 -8.58
N SER A 29 -2.33 12.84 -8.34
CA SER A 29 -2.58 11.57 -9.03
C SER A 29 -2.70 11.74 -10.54
N SER A 30 -3.28 12.83 -11.04
CA SER A 30 -3.35 13.10 -12.48
C SER A 30 -1.97 13.38 -13.13
N LEU A 31 -0.95 13.69 -12.32
CA LEU A 31 0.43 13.90 -12.77
C LEU A 31 1.32 12.67 -12.56
N LEU A 32 0.85 11.68 -11.80
CA LEU A 32 1.60 10.47 -11.47
C LEU A 32 1.21 9.35 -12.43
N THR A 33 2.03 9.14 -13.46
CA THR A 33 1.85 8.02 -14.38
C THR A 33 2.60 6.78 -13.89
N PRO A 34 2.14 5.57 -14.23
CA PRO A 34 2.91 4.36 -14.00
C PRO A 34 4.29 4.42 -14.68
N PRO A 35 5.25 3.56 -14.28
CA PRO A 35 6.52 3.45 -15.00
C PRO A 35 6.28 3.15 -16.48
N ALA A 36 7.06 3.76 -17.37
CA ALA A 36 6.91 3.49 -18.80
C ALA A 36 7.35 2.05 -19.16
N SER A 37 8.39 1.56 -18.48
CA SER A 37 8.92 0.21 -18.66
C SER A 37 9.48 -0.35 -17.36
N ALA A 38 9.47 -1.68 -17.21
CA ALA A 38 10.11 -2.40 -16.11
C ALA A 38 11.62 -2.06 -16.00
N HIS A 39 12.27 -1.75 -17.12
CA HIS A 39 13.70 -1.44 -17.20
C HIS A 39 14.00 0.06 -17.17
N SER A 40 13.05 0.89 -16.75
CA SER A 40 13.24 2.35 -16.69
C SER A 40 14.28 2.71 -15.63
N LEU A 41 15.54 2.87 -16.05
CA LEU A 41 16.68 3.17 -15.16
C LEU A 41 16.59 4.56 -14.52
N ASN A 42 15.80 5.49 -15.08
CA ASN A 42 15.72 6.89 -14.66
C ASN A 42 14.27 7.35 -14.45
N ASP A 43 13.51 6.58 -13.69
CA ASP A 43 12.15 6.96 -13.36
C ASP A 43 12.10 8.11 -12.35
N ALA A 44 12.02 9.34 -12.86
CA ALA A 44 11.97 10.56 -12.06
C ALA A 44 10.76 10.61 -11.10
N LEU A 45 9.71 9.85 -11.36
CA LEU A 45 8.49 9.81 -10.56
C LEU A 45 8.51 8.72 -9.49
N VAL A 46 9.49 7.80 -9.46
CA VAL A 46 9.50 6.68 -8.50
C VAL A 46 9.37 7.12 -7.04
N SER A 47 10.11 8.16 -6.65
CA SER A 47 10.06 8.72 -5.30
C SER A 47 8.73 9.43 -5.03
N GLN A 48 8.18 10.09 -6.03
CA GLN A 48 6.91 10.82 -5.92
C GLN A 48 5.73 9.85 -5.85
N ARG A 49 5.68 8.81 -6.70
CA ARG A 49 4.64 7.76 -6.67
C ARG A 49 4.58 7.12 -5.29
N ARG A 50 5.72 6.69 -4.74
CA ARG A 50 5.77 6.11 -3.39
C ARG A 50 5.22 7.08 -2.34
N LYS A 51 5.75 8.30 -2.33
CA LYS A 51 5.42 9.31 -1.33
C LYS A 51 3.94 9.70 -1.36
N TRP A 52 3.37 9.90 -2.55
CA TRP A 52 1.97 10.28 -2.70
C TRP A 52 1.02 9.12 -2.43
N ASP A 53 1.38 7.89 -2.80
CA ASP A 53 0.54 6.74 -2.54
C ASP A 53 0.45 6.42 -1.04
N ILE A 54 1.57 6.53 -0.30
CA ILE A 54 1.56 6.45 1.18
C ILE A 54 0.61 7.47 1.79
N LEU A 55 0.67 8.73 1.33
CA LEU A 55 -0.22 9.78 1.82
C LEU A 55 -1.69 9.45 1.52
N ARG A 56 -1.98 8.98 0.31
CA ARG A 56 -3.33 8.58 -0.11
C ARG A 56 -3.86 7.43 0.75
N ILE A 57 -3.11 6.34 0.88
CA ILE A 57 -3.50 5.18 1.69
C ILE A 57 -3.77 5.60 3.13
N THR A 58 -2.84 6.36 3.73
CA THR A 58 -2.96 6.83 5.12
C THR A 58 -4.19 7.71 5.30
N PHE A 59 -4.42 8.65 4.39
CA PHE A 59 -5.58 9.56 4.41
C PHE A 59 -6.90 8.79 4.30
N GLU A 60 -7.03 7.96 3.27
CA GLU A 60 -8.27 7.21 3.01
C GLU A 60 -8.55 6.21 4.13
N THR A 61 -7.55 5.48 4.63
CA THR A 61 -7.73 4.57 5.77
C THR A 61 -8.10 5.32 7.06
N THR A 62 -7.50 6.50 7.30
CA THR A 62 -7.85 7.31 8.48
C THR A 62 -9.29 7.81 8.40
N LEU A 63 -9.73 8.24 7.22
CA LEU A 63 -11.10 8.65 7.00
C LEU A 63 -12.07 7.48 7.13
N TYR A 64 -11.72 6.30 6.60
CA TYR A 64 -12.55 5.10 6.68
C TYR A 64 -12.69 4.60 8.12
N ALA A 65 -11.60 4.57 8.89
CA ALA A 65 -11.59 4.12 10.29
C ALA A 65 -12.31 5.10 11.24
N SER A 66 -12.42 6.37 10.87
CA SER A 66 -12.99 7.43 11.71
C SER A 66 -13.66 8.47 10.83
N PRO A 67 -14.82 8.14 10.22
CA PRO A 67 -15.52 9.07 9.36
C PRO A 67 -15.98 10.29 10.17
N PRO A 68 -15.95 11.50 9.59
CA PRO A 68 -16.49 12.67 10.25
C PRO A 68 -17.97 12.42 10.58
N SER A 69 -18.38 12.83 11.79
CA SER A 69 -19.75 12.66 12.26
C SER A 69 -20.74 13.11 11.20
N ALA A 70 -21.79 12.32 10.99
CA ALA A 70 -22.77 12.38 9.90
C ALA A 70 -23.58 13.69 9.76
N GLN A 71 -23.15 14.77 10.42
CA GLN A 71 -23.82 16.06 10.38
C GLN A 71 -23.78 16.71 9.00
N ASN A 72 -22.86 16.33 8.10
CA ASN A 72 -22.83 16.82 6.71
C ASN A 72 -22.18 15.81 5.72
N PRO A 73 -22.88 14.74 5.31
CA PRO A 73 -22.35 13.76 4.34
C PRO A 73 -22.03 14.41 2.99
N ASP A 74 -22.80 15.43 2.59
CA ASP A 74 -22.67 16.10 1.29
C ASP A 74 -21.37 16.91 1.13
N TYR A 75 -20.66 17.19 2.22
CA TYR A 75 -19.35 17.83 2.19
C TYR A 75 -18.21 16.88 1.80
N LEU A 76 -18.45 15.57 1.80
CA LEU A 76 -17.44 14.59 1.40
C LEU A 76 -17.42 14.42 -0.13
N PRO A 77 -16.23 14.48 -0.76
CA PRO A 77 -16.06 14.11 -2.16
C PRO A 77 -16.70 12.75 -2.48
N SER A 78 -17.35 12.64 -3.65
CA SER A 78 -18.12 11.45 -4.04
C SER A 78 -17.31 10.15 -3.99
N ALA A 79 -16.04 10.19 -4.42
CA ALA A 79 -15.14 9.04 -4.35
C ALA A 79 -14.92 8.55 -2.91
N LEU A 80 -14.77 9.47 -1.94
CA LEU A 80 -14.59 9.11 -0.54
C LEU A 80 -15.88 8.57 0.08
N ARG A 81 -17.04 9.13 -0.31
CA ARG A 81 -18.34 8.58 0.09
C ARG A 81 -18.54 7.17 -0.42
N ALA A 82 -18.20 6.91 -1.69
CA ALA A 82 -18.26 5.57 -2.25
C ALA A 82 -17.38 4.59 -1.47
N ASN A 83 -16.15 4.99 -1.12
CA ASN A 83 -15.27 4.16 -0.29
C ASN A 83 -15.90 3.82 1.06
N LEU A 84 -16.56 4.77 1.73
CA LEU A 84 -17.23 4.55 3.02
C LEU A 84 -18.42 3.58 2.94
N MET A 85 -18.96 3.31 1.75
CA MET A 85 -20.03 2.33 1.54
C MET A 85 -19.51 0.91 1.31
N LEU A 86 -18.20 0.72 1.15
CA LEU A 86 -17.58 -0.60 0.98
C LEU A 86 -17.43 -1.31 2.33
N SER A 87 -17.37 -2.64 2.31
CA SER A 87 -16.83 -3.39 3.44
C SER A 87 -15.33 -3.06 3.62
N ALA A 88 -14.81 -3.22 4.84
CA ALA A 88 -13.40 -2.92 5.12
C ALA A 88 -12.47 -3.72 4.21
N GLU A 89 -12.79 -5.00 3.99
CA GLU A 89 -12.11 -5.88 3.05
C GLU A 89 -12.12 -5.34 1.61
N SER A 90 -13.30 -4.99 1.09
CA SER A 90 -13.44 -4.46 -0.27
C SER A 90 -12.71 -3.12 -0.44
N PHE A 91 -12.73 -2.29 0.60
CA PHE A 91 -12.00 -1.04 0.64
C PHE A 91 -10.48 -1.27 0.56
N ILE A 92 -9.92 -2.18 1.37
CA ILE A 92 -8.49 -2.52 1.32
C ILE A 92 -8.11 -3.13 -0.03
N ALA A 93 -8.93 -4.03 -0.58
CA ALA A 93 -8.71 -4.59 -1.92
C ALA A 93 -8.66 -3.49 -2.99
N SER A 94 -9.55 -2.49 -2.91
CA SER A 94 -9.55 -1.34 -3.83
C SER A 94 -8.33 -0.44 -3.65
N ILE A 95 -7.82 -0.26 -2.42
CA ILE A 95 -6.56 0.44 -2.16
C ILE A 95 -5.41 -0.30 -2.85
N HIS A 96 -5.30 -1.61 -2.60
CA HIS A 96 -4.25 -2.46 -3.12
C HIS A 96 -4.23 -2.44 -4.66
N GLN A 97 -5.39 -2.66 -5.30
CA GLN A 97 -5.53 -2.66 -6.76
C GLN A 97 -5.07 -1.33 -7.38
N ARG A 98 -5.43 -0.19 -6.79
CA ARG A 98 -4.99 1.11 -7.30
C ARG A 98 -3.48 1.30 -7.13
N SER A 99 -2.87 0.78 -6.07
CA SER A 99 -1.41 0.78 -5.92
C SER A 99 -0.75 -0.11 -6.98
N LEU A 100 -1.27 -1.32 -7.23
CA LEU A 100 -0.77 -2.19 -8.30
C LEU A 100 -0.80 -1.48 -9.66
N LEU A 101 -1.91 -0.82 -9.99
CA LEU A 101 -2.05 -0.04 -11.23
C LEU A 101 -1.02 1.10 -11.32
N LEU A 102 -0.70 1.76 -10.20
CA LEU A 102 0.24 2.88 -10.17
C LEU A 102 1.70 2.45 -10.34
N PHE A 103 2.05 1.22 -9.94
CA PHE A 103 3.44 0.74 -9.97
C PHE A 103 3.73 -0.26 -11.09
N THR A 104 2.71 -0.90 -11.68
CA THR A 104 2.90 -1.80 -12.82
C THR A 104 3.31 -1.00 -14.06
N PRO A 105 4.40 -1.36 -14.76
CA PRO A 105 4.81 -0.68 -15.99
C PRO A 105 3.75 -0.72 -17.10
N ALA A 106 3.62 0.39 -17.84
CA ALA A 106 2.61 0.55 -18.88
C ALA A 106 2.89 -0.26 -20.17
N ASP A 107 4.14 -0.69 -20.39
CA ASP A 107 4.54 -1.53 -21.53
C ASP A 107 4.18 -3.01 -21.37
N ARG A 108 3.65 -3.41 -20.21
CA ARG A 108 3.19 -4.77 -19.94
C ARG A 108 1.73 -4.92 -20.37
N PRO A 109 1.40 -5.83 -21.30
CA PRO A 109 0.01 -6.09 -21.71
C PRO A 109 -0.80 -6.90 -20.67
N GLN A 110 -0.18 -7.26 -19.54
CA GLN A 110 -0.75 -8.12 -18.51
C GLN A 110 -1.50 -7.32 -17.43
N ALA A 111 -2.28 -8.03 -16.62
CA ALA A 111 -2.94 -7.45 -15.46
C ALA A 111 -1.92 -6.86 -14.46
N PRO A 112 -2.33 -5.87 -13.63
CA PRO A 112 -1.48 -5.30 -12.59
C PRO A 112 -0.83 -6.39 -11.70
N SER A 113 0.47 -6.25 -11.43
CA SER A 113 1.27 -7.29 -10.77
C SER A 113 1.95 -6.75 -9.51
N SER A 114 1.92 -7.54 -8.43
CA SER A 114 2.61 -7.23 -7.18
C SER A 114 4.13 -7.37 -7.28
N ALA A 115 4.66 -7.99 -8.35
CA ALA A 115 6.09 -8.02 -8.67
C ALA A 115 6.72 -6.62 -8.78
N PHE A 116 5.91 -5.61 -9.09
CA PHE A 116 6.33 -4.21 -9.23
C PHE A 116 5.97 -3.35 -8.00
N LEU A 117 5.26 -3.91 -7.02
CA LEU A 117 4.81 -3.14 -5.87
C LEU A 117 5.98 -2.92 -4.89
N PRO A 118 6.35 -1.67 -4.56
CA PRO A 118 7.42 -1.43 -3.60
C PRO A 118 7.05 -1.95 -2.21
N SER A 119 8.01 -2.55 -1.51
CA SER A 119 7.89 -3.05 -0.13
C SER A 119 7.22 -2.04 0.82
N GLN A 120 7.61 -0.76 0.74
CA GLN A 120 7.03 0.33 1.54
C GLN A 120 5.52 0.53 1.31
N ILE A 121 5.06 0.33 0.07
CA ILE A 121 3.63 0.45 -0.26
C ILE A 121 2.88 -0.77 0.24
N LEU A 122 3.42 -1.97 0.02
CA LEU A 122 2.88 -3.22 0.56
C LEU A 122 2.68 -3.11 2.09
N VAL A 123 3.74 -2.72 2.81
CA VAL A 123 3.71 -2.51 4.27
C VAL A 123 2.61 -1.50 4.66
N THR A 124 2.48 -0.39 3.93
CA THR A 124 1.46 0.62 4.22
C THR A 124 0.05 0.07 4.02
N VAL A 125 -0.21 -0.68 2.93
CA VAL A 125 -1.51 -1.31 2.67
C VAL A 125 -1.85 -2.37 3.73
N VAL A 126 -0.87 -3.20 4.10
CA VAL A 126 -1.04 -4.21 5.14
C VAL A 126 -1.33 -3.57 6.49
N LEU A 127 -0.57 -2.55 6.90
CA LEU A 127 -0.85 -1.82 8.15
C LEU A 127 -2.24 -1.19 8.14
N SER A 128 -2.70 -0.68 6.99
CA SER A 128 -4.08 -0.22 6.83
C SER A 128 -5.10 -1.35 7.00
N SER A 129 -4.83 -2.54 6.46
CA SER A 129 -5.68 -3.73 6.62
C SER A 129 -5.77 -4.15 8.09
N LEU A 130 -4.64 -4.17 8.80
CA LEU A 130 -4.58 -4.49 10.22
C LEU A 130 -5.29 -3.44 11.09
N LYS A 131 -5.21 -2.16 10.71
CA LYS A 131 -5.94 -1.07 11.38
C LYS A 131 -7.45 -1.21 11.24
N LEU A 132 -7.93 -1.80 10.15
CA LEU A 132 -9.35 -2.07 9.90
C LEU A 132 -9.78 -3.49 10.26
N ASP A 133 -8.96 -4.20 11.03
CA ASP A 133 -9.20 -5.57 11.48
C ASP A 133 -9.50 -6.57 10.34
N CYS A 134 -8.75 -6.44 9.24
CA CYS A 134 -8.83 -7.30 8.06
C CYS A 134 -7.54 -8.14 7.89
N PRO A 135 -7.17 -9.03 8.83
CA PRO A 135 -5.92 -9.79 8.76
C PRO A 135 -5.89 -10.82 7.62
N THR A 136 -7.05 -11.38 7.22
CA THR A 136 -7.13 -12.35 6.12
C THR A 136 -6.73 -11.73 4.78
N ILE A 137 -7.20 -10.51 4.49
CA ILE A 137 -6.79 -9.78 3.29
C ILE A 137 -5.31 -9.38 3.36
N ALA A 138 -4.81 -9.00 4.54
CA ALA A 138 -3.39 -8.71 4.73
C ALA A 138 -2.50 -9.91 4.35
N ARG A 139 -2.89 -11.11 4.80
CA ARG A 139 -2.20 -12.37 4.47
C ARG A 139 -2.15 -12.59 2.95
N GLY A 140 -3.30 -12.53 2.27
CA GLY A 140 -3.35 -12.73 0.82
C GLY A 140 -2.53 -11.72 0.02
N ILE A 141 -2.49 -10.46 0.45
CA ILE A 141 -1.69 -9.41 -0.17
C ILE A 141 -0.18 -9.70 -0.03
N ILE A 142 0.27 -10.12 1.16
CA ILE A 142 1.67 -10.46 1.40
C ILE A 142 2.06 -11.71 0.61
N GLU A 143 1.27 -12.78 0.67
CA GLU A 143 1.57 -14.03 -0.01
C GLU A 143 1.66 -13.85 -1.53
N ASP A 144 0.77 -13.06 -2.13
CA ASP A 144 0.85 -12.73 -3.56
C ASP A 144 2.15 -11.97 -3.91
N TRP A 145 2.57 -11.04 -3.05
CA TRP A 145 3.83 -10.31 -3.24
C TRP A 145 5.06 -11.20 -3.07
N LEU A 146 5.09 -12.04 -2.03
CA LEU A 146 6.17 -13.00 -1.78
C LEU A 146 6.31 -13.99 -2.95
N ALA A 147 5.18 -14.48 -3.48
CA ALA A 147 5.16 -15.41 -4.61
C ALA A 147 5.77 -14.81 -5.91
N LYS A 148 5.85 -13.48 -6.01
CA LYS A 148 6.36 -12.75 -7.18
C LYS A 148 7.64 -11.96 -6.89
N TYR A 149 8.16 -12.03 -5.66
CA TYR A 149 9.37 -11.32 -5.27
C TYR A 149 10.58 -11.79 -6.08
N GLY A 150 11.41 -10.84 -6.52
CA GLY A 150 12.59 -11.12 -7.36
C GLY A 150 12.26 -11.58 -8.80
N GLN A 151 10.99 -11.66 -9.18
CA GLN A 151 10.58 -11.94 -10.55
C GLN A 151 10.55 -10.66 -11.39
N GLU A 152 10.30 -10.82 -12.69
CA GLU A 152 10.03 -9.72 -13.62
C GLU A 152 11.15 -8.68 -13.81
N GLY A 153 12.38 -8.98 -13.37
CA GLY A 153 13.56 -8.12 -13.53
C GLY A 153 13.59 -6.95 -12.55
N THR A 154 12.71 -6.94 -11.55
CA THR A 154 12.70 -5.91 -10.50
C THR A 154 13.92 -6.09 -9.59
N PRO A 155 14.69 -5.02 -9.27
CA PRO A 155 15.83 -5.14 -8.38
C PRO A 155 15.38 -5.61 -7.00
N ALA A 156 16.13 -6.56 -6.43
CA ALA A 156 15.88 -7.06 -5.08
C ALA A 156 16.03 -5.93 -4.05
N ASP A 157 15.11 -5.89 -3.09
CA ASP A 157 15.09 -4.96 -1.95
C ASP A 157 15.15 -5.79 -0.67
N PRO A 158 16.33 -6.29 -0.27
CA PRO A 158 16.46 -7.21 0.86
C PRO A 158 15.98 -6.59 2.18
N ASP A 159 16.24 -5.29 2.38
CA ASP A 159 15.77 -4.56 3.56
C ASP A 159 14.23 -4.45 3.57
N GLY A 160 13.63 -4.20 2.41
CA GLY A 160 12.18 -4.20 2.24
C GLY A 160 11.57 -5.57 2.48
N TYR A 161 12.18 -6.62 1.93
CA TYR A 161 11.76 -8.00 2.11
C TYR A 161 11.75 -8.41 3.58
N GLY A 162 12.83 -8.11 4.33
CA GLY A 162 12.90 -8.38 5.76
C GLY A 162 11.76 -7.71 6.55
N LYS A 163 11.43 -6.45 6.23
CA LYS A 163 10.30 -5.74 6.87
C LYS A 163 8.94 -6.35 6.54
N VAL A 164 8.77 -6.87 5.33
CA VAL A 164 7.53 -7.57 4.94
C VAL A 164 7.39 -8.87 5.74
N LEU A 165 8.47 -9.62 5.89
CA LEU A 165 8.45 -10.85 6.69
C LEU A 165 8.24 -10.60 8.18
N GLU A 166 8.88 -9.57 8.74
CA GLU A 166 8.63 -9.13 10.12
C GLU A 166 7.14 -8.81 10.32
N LEU A 167 6.57 -7.99 9.44
CA LEU A 167 5.16 -7.63 9.48
C LEU A 167 4.25 -8.85 9.34
N TYR A 168 4.59 -9.79 8.46
CA TYR A 168 3.81 -11.01 8.22
C TYR A 168 3.79 -11.91 9.46
N CYS A 169 4.98 -12.24 9.98
CA CYS A 169 5.15 -13.22 11.05
C CYS A 169 4.79 -12.64 12.42
N LEU A 170 5.03 -11.35 12.68
CA LEU A 170 4.81 -10.75 14.00
C LEU A 170 3.48 -10.03 14.14
N HIS A 171 2.77 -9.74 13.05
CA HIS A 171 1.53 -8.95 13.12
C HIS A 171 0.35 -9.52 12.35
N VAL A 172 0.56 -10.20 11.21
CA VAL A 172 -0.54 -10.75 10.40
C VAL A 172 -0.91 -12.14 10.89
N LEU A 173 0.01 -13.11 10.83
CA LEU A 173 -0.24 -14.50 11.25
C LEU A 173 -0.68 -14.60 12.72
N PRO A 174 -0.10 -13.85 13.67
CA PRO A 174 -0.59 -13.75 15.04
C PRO A 174 -2.06 -13.39 15.19
N ARG A 175 -2.54 -12.43 14.40
CA ARG A 175 -3.96 -12.02 14.43
C ARG A 175 -4.89 -13.08 13.84
N LEU A 176 -4.37 -13.93 12.97
CA LEU A 176 -5.07 -15.10 12.44
C LEU A 176 -4.97 -16.33 13.35
N GLN A 177 -4.20 -16.23 14.44
CA GLN A 177 -3.86 -17.36 15.32
C GLN A 177 -3.04 -18.46 14.63
N ASP A 178 -2.40 -18.12 13.50
CA ASP A 178 -1.61 -19.04 12.66
C ASP A 178 -0.12 -19.08 13.11
N TRP A 179 0.13 -19.31 14.40
CA TRP A 179 1.47 -19.27 14.98
C TRP A 179 2.38 -20.40 14.50
N ASP A 180 1.84 -21.62 14.41
CA ASP A 180 2.57 -22.80 13.93
C ASP A 180 3.00 -22.60 12.47
N TYR A 181 2.12 -21.98 11.66
CA TYR A 181 2.42 -21.63 10.28
C TYR A 181 3.54 -20.59 10.19
N ALA A 182 3.58 -19.60 11.09
CA ALA A 182 4.67 -18.61 11.13
C ALA A 182 6.02 -19.28 11.44
N GLU A 183 6.04 -20.20 12.40
CA GLU A 183 7.26 -20.94 12.76
C GLU A 183 7.75 -21.82 11.60
N ASP A 184 6.84 -22.57 10.98
CA ASP A 184 7.15 -23.40 9.80
C ASP A 184 7.64 -22.55 8.63
N PHE A 185 6.98 -21.41 8.36
CA PHE A 185 7.38 -20.50 7.30
C PHE A 185 8.83 -20.02 7.50
N LEU A 186 9.20 -19.57 8.69
CA LEU A 186 10.56 -19.08 8.99
C LEU A 186 11.62 -20.17 8.91
N LYS A 187 11.28 -21.42 9.24
CA LYS A 187 12.20 -22.58 9.10
C LYS A 187 12.56 -22.84 7.64
N TYR A 188 11.61 -22.69 6.73
CA TYR A 188 11.81 -22.97 5.30
C TYR A 188 12.21 -21.75 4.48
N GLU A 189 12.12 -20.54 5.04
CA GLU A 189 12.53 -19.31 4.38
C GLU A 189 14.01 -19.39 3.97
N ARG A 190 14.33 -19.02 2.73
CA ARG A 190 15.68 -19.15 2.13
C ARG A 190 16.31 -17.81 1.82
N GLU A 191 15.52 -16.76 1.65
CA GLU A 191 15.96 -15.45 1.21
C GLU A 191 16.51 -14.58 2.36
N LEU A 192 16.15 -14.89 3.61
CA LEU A 192 16.74 -14.21 4.78
C LEU A 192 18.12 -14.78 5.13
N PRO A 193 19.14 -13.94 5.40
CA PRO A 193 20.40 -14.41 5.97
C PRO A 193 20.16 -15.04 7.34
N SER A 194 20.89 -16.10 7.65
CA SER A 194 20.64 -17.00 8.78
C SER A 194 20.66 -16.31 10.15
N ASN A 195 21.32 -15.17 10.28
CA ASN A 195 21.40 -14.37 11.51
C ASN A 195 20.12 -13.59 11.87
N ILE A 196 19.12 -13.54 10.98
CA ILE A 196 17.82 -12.88 11.23
C ILE A 196 16.73 -13.89 11.61
N ARG A 197 16.97 -15.19 11.42
CA ARG A 197 15.98 -16.26 11.62
C ARG A 197 15.80 -16.69 13.09
N GLU A 198 16.69 -16.25 13.97
CA GLU A 198 16.60 -16.49 15.41
C GLU A 198 15.80 -15.35 16.05
N VAL A 199 14.48 -15.54 16.18
CA VAL A 199 13.58 -14.70 16.98
C VAL A 199 12.97 -15.55 18.08
#